data_AF-A0A3B8Q7I0-F1
#
_entry.id   AF-A0A3B8Q7I0-F1
#
_cell.length_a   1.000
_cell.length_b   1.000
_cell.length_c   1.000
_cell.angle_alpha   90.00
_cell.angle_beta   90.00
_cell.angle_gamma   90.00
#
_symmetry.space_group_name_H-M   'P 1'
#
loop_
_entity.id
_entity.type
_entity.pdbx_description
1 polymer ?
#
loop_
_entity_poly.entity_id
_entity_poly.type
_entity_poly.pdbx_seq_one_letter_code
_entity_poly.pdbx_strand_id
1 'polypeptide(L)'
;MIGARHGPAVRRTPPVPFPARWIRPLLTWFGRCARDLPWRRTRDPYAIWISEIMLQQTQVKTVIPYWERWLDALPDIQALAAATEEQVLKLWEGLGYYSRARNLQRAARQIIEVHRGKFPRDFEAILALPGIGRYTAGAIASIAFNEAEPILDGNVVRVLTRLCAWSGDPRRKPFNSRLWMLATQVVESAASRRYSALAGPSYTGSCSAINQALMELGAVVCTTRNPACPACPLNRHCEARRLGQVEQFPATGRRRPTVQQRRLVVVLERAGRYLVIRRELGAVNALLWEFPSRELRDAEDARHVAAAWFGVSPESCRTLPSVIHSITRYRIRLEVYGAKLRRSPRLEPTARWVTRADLDTLALSGAHRRIADGLPI
;
A
#
# COMPACT_ATOMS: atom_id res chain seq x y z
N MET A 1 38.78 -28.18 39.19
CA MET A 1 37.40 -27.85 39.61
C MET A 1 37.17 -26.36 39.43
N ILE A 2 36.57 -25.95 38.32
CA ILE A 2 36.20 -24.54 38.06
C ILE A 2 34.70 -24.56 37.80
N GLY A 3 33.93 -24.02 38.75
CA GLY A 3 32.47 -24.04 38.74
C GLY A 3 31.89 -23.17 37.63
N ALA A 4 31.14 -23.78 36.72
CA ALA A 4 30.36 -23.11 35.70
C ALA A 4 29.19 -22.35 36.33
N ARG A 5 29.26 -21.02 36.34
CA ARG A 5 28.13 -20.15 36.70
C ARG A 5 27.04 -20.29 35.63
N HIS A 6 25.96 -20.96 36.00
CA HIS A 6 24.75 -21.05 35.20
C HIS A 6 24.11 -19.67 35.10
N GLY A 7 24.11 -19.07 33.91
CA GLY A 7 23.31 -17.89 33.61
C GLY A 7 21.81 -18.19 33.81
N PRO A 8 20.98 -17.19 34.14
CA PRO A 8 19.57 -17.43 34.43
C PRO A 8 18.89 -18.00 33.19
N ALA A 9 18.29 -19.18 33.35
CA ALA A 9 17.51 -19.83 32.32
C ALA A 9 16.45 -18.85 31.79
N VAL A 10 16.50 -18.56 30.49
CA VAL A 10 15.45 -17.84 29.78
C VAL A 10 14.18 -18.66 29.98
N ARG A 11 13.28 -18.20 30.85
CA ARG A 11 11.96 -18.83 31.04
C ARG A 11 11.27 -18.86 29.69
N ARG A 12 11.15 -20.05 29.09
CA ARG A 12 10.32 -20.29 27.92
C ARG A 12 8.90 -19.86 28.28
N THR A 13 8.42 -18.78 27.67
CA THR A 13 7.02 -18.36 27.76
C THR A 13 6.15 -19.57 27.43
N PRO A 14 5.17 -19.94 28.27
CA PRO A 14 4.31 -21.09 28.00
C PRO A 14 3.64 -20.94 26.62
N PRO A 15 3.41 -22.04 25.87
CA PRO A 15 2.69 -21.96 24.61
C PRO A 15 1.33 -21.33 24.88
N VAL A 16 1.05 -20.25 24.16
CA VAL A 16 -0.25 -19.60 24.21
C VAL A 16 -1.26 -20.63 23.71
N PRO A 17 -2.27 -21.04 24.50
CA PRO A 17 -3.27 -21.96 24.01
C PRO A 17 -4.07 -21.27 22.91
N PHE A 18 -3.80 -21.65 21.66
CA PHE A 18 -4.60 -21.28 20.51
C PHE A 18 -6.02 -21.87 20.69
N PRO A 19 -7.06 -21.04 20.74
CA PRO A 19 -8.39 -21.57 20.96
C PRO A 19 -9.07 -21.79 19.61
N ALA A 20 -9.05 -23.05 19.15
CA ALA A 20 -9.67 -23.48 17.89
C ALA A 20 -11.16 -23.10 17.74
N ARG A 21 -11.81 -22.72 18.85
CA ARG A 21 -13.15 -22.12 18.90
C ARG A 21 -13.31 -20.82 18.10
N TRP A 22 -12.23 -20.15 17.67
CA TRP A 22 -12.33 -18.97 16.80
C TRP A 22 -12.70 -19.29 15.35
N ILE A 23 -12.27 -20.45 14.85
CA ILE A 23 -12.29 -20.75 13.41
C ILE A 23 -13.73 -20.81 12.87
N ARG A 24 -14.58 -21.66 13.46
CA ARG A 24 -15.93 -21.88 12.96
C ARG A 24 -16.79 -20.60 12.98
N PRO A 25 -16.85 -19.80 14.07
CA PRO A 25 -17.60 -18.53 14.06
C PRO A 25 -17.10 -17.54 12.99
N LEU A 26 -15.79 -17.41 12.82
CA LEU A 26 -15.20 -16.52 11.81
C LEU A 26 -15.58 -16.95 10.40
N LEU A 27 -15.39 -18.23 10.05
CA LEU A 27 -15.71 -18.74 8.72
C LEU A 27 -17.21 -18.62 8.43
N THR A 28 -18.06 -18.93 9.42
CA THR A 28 -19.53 -18.81 9.27
C THR A 28 -19.95 -17.36 9.04
N TRP A 29 -19.39 -16.43 9.81
CA TRP A 29 -19.66 -15.00 9.65
C TRP A 29 -19.16 -14.47 8.32
N PHE A 30 -17.93 -14.81 7.94
CA PHE A 30 -17.34 -14.36 6.67
C PHE A 30 -18.16 -14.83 5.47
N GLY A 31 -18.63 -16.08 5.48
CA GLY A 31 -19.50 -16.60 4.42
C GLY A 31 -20.81 -15.85 4.20
N ARG A 32 -21.30 -15.15 5.23
CA ARG A 32 -22.56 -14.38 5.18
C ARG A 32 -22.34 -12.90 4.98
N CYS A 33 -21.21 -12.37 5.45
CA CYS A 33 -21.00 -10.93 5.62
C CYS A 33 -19.81 -10.39 4.83
N ALA A 34 -19.05 -11.23 4.11
CA ALA A 34 -17.96 -10.76 3.26
C ALA A 34 -18.47 -9.72 2.26
N ARG A 35 -17.81 -8.56 2.20
CA ARG A 35 -18.07 -7.58 1.14
C ARG A 35 -17.76 -8.20 -0.21
N ASP A 36 -18.63 -7.93 -1.16
CA ASP A 36 -18.42 -8.27 -2.55
C ASP A 36 -17.41 -7.29 -3.17
N LEU A 37 -16.25 -7.81 -3.57
CA LEU A 37 -15.12 -7.03 -4.10
C LEU A 37 -14.64 -7.68 -5.40
N PRO A 38 -14.21 -6.90 -6.42
CA PRO A 38 -13.85 -7.46 -7.73
C PRO A 38 -12.80 -8.59 -7.66
N TRP A 39 -11.74 -8.39 -6.88
CA TRP A 39 -10.68 -9.38 -6.67
C TRP A 39 -11.09 -10.60 -5.83
N ARG A 40 -12.26 -10.56 -5.18
CA ARG A 40 -12.88 -11.74 -4.55
C ARG A 40 -13.73 -12.55 -5.53
N ARG A 41 -13.98 -12.07 -6.75
CA ARG A 41 -14.77 -12.81 -7.74
C ARG A 41 -13.91 -13.70 -8.64
N THR A 42 -12.60 -13.74 -8.41
CA THR A 42 -11.63 -14.49 -9.20
C THR A 42 -10.75 -15.36 -8.32
N ARG A 43 -10.16 -16.40 -8.94
CA ARG A 43 -9.11 -17.27 -8.36
C ARG A 43 -7.77 -17.12 -9.07
N ASP A 44 -7.70 -16.22 -10.04
CA ASP A 44 -6.46 -15.98 -10.79
C ASP A 44 -5.40 -15.36 -9.85
N PRO A 45 -4.25 -16.02 -9.64
CA PRO A 45 -3.18 -15.50 -8.80
C PRO A 45 -2.64 -14.16 -9.31
N TYR A 46 -2.66 -13.88 -10.62
CA TYR A 46 -2.25 -12.58 -11.14
C TYR A 46 -3.21 -11.47 -10.67
N ALA A 47 -4.51 -11.61 -10.93
CA ALA A 47 -5.52 -10.65 -10.49
C ALA A 47 -5.52 -10.42 -8.97
N ILE A 48 -5.36 -11.48 -8.17
CA ILE A 48 -5.24 -11.41 -6.71
C ILE A 48 -3.98 -10.64 -6.31
N TRP A 49 -2.82 -10.98 -6.89
CA TRP A 49 -1.55 -10.31 -6.62
C TRP A 49 -1.61 -8.80 -6.88
N ILE A 50 -2.19 -8.39 -8.02
CA ILE A 50 -2.37 -6.97 -8.34
C ILE A 50 -3.18 -6.27 -7.25
N SER A 51 -4.29 -6.88 -6.80
CA SER A 51 -5.14 -6.29 -5.75
C SER A 51 -4.38 -6.13 -4.43
N GLU A 52 -3.62 -7.15 -4.02
CA GLU A 52 -2.86 -7.12 -2.76
C GLU A 52 -1.78 -6.03 -2.78
N ILE A 53 -1.10 -5.82 -3.91
CA ILE A 53 -0.12 -4.74 -4.03
C ILE A 53 -0.81 -3.37 -4.02
N MET A 54 -1.94 -3.21 -4.73
CA MET A 54 -2.70 -1.95 -4.75
C MET A 54 -3.24 -1.58 -3.36
N LEU A 55 -3.71 -2.56 -2.59
CA LEU A 55 -4.30 -2.37 -1.25
C LEU A 55 -3.27 -1.98 -0.17
N GLN A 56 -1.97 -2.11 -0.44
CA GLN A 56 -0.94 -1.66 0.50
C GLN A 56 -1.07 -0.15 0.77
N GLN A 57 -1.49 0.22 1.97
CA GLN A 57 -1.69 1.62 2.37
C GLN A 57 -2.67 2.41 1.49
N THR A 58 -3.57 1.72 0.76
CA THR A 58 -4.61 2.33 -0.07
C THR A 58 -5.98 1.81 0.38
N GLN A 59 -7.00 2.67 0.34
CA GLN A 59 -8.36 2.26 0.70
C GLN A 59 -9.03 1.44 -0.41
N VAL A 60 -9.83 0.45 -0.03
CA VAL A 60 -10.59 -0.43 -0.95
C VAL A 60 -11.34 0.36 -2.02
N LYS A 61 -12.12 1.38 -1.61
CA LYS A 61 -12.91 2.20 -2.54
C LYS A 61 -12.06 2.91 -3.62
N THR A 62 -10.82 3.24 -3.28
CA THR A 62 -9.88 3.87 -4.20
C THR A 62 -9.29 2.83 -5.14
N VAL A 63 -9.03 1.61 -4.68
CA VAL A 63 -8.39 0.56 -5.48
C VAL A 63 -9.32 -0.01 -6.55
N ILE A 64 -10.62 -0.14 -6.29
CA ILE A 64 -11.60 -0.77 -7.21
C ILE A 64 -11.44 -0.28 -8.67
N PRO A 65 -11.60 1.02 -8.98
CA PRO A 65 -11.52 1.48 -10.38
C PRO A 65 -10.11 1.35 -10.99
N TYR A 66 -9.06 1.35 -10.17
CA TYR A 66 -7.69 1.16 -10.65
C TYR A 66 -7.42 -0.29 -11.01
N TRP A 67 -7.91 -1.22 -10.20
CA TRP A 67 -7.76 -2.64 -10.44
C TRP A 67 -8.52 -3.08 -11.69
N GLU A 68 -9.74 -2.57 -11.88
CA GLU A 68 -10.55 -2.86 -13.07
C GLU A 68 -9.86 -2.37 -14.35
N ARG A 69 -9.46 -1.09 -14.38
CA ARG A 69 -8.71 -0.52 -15.52
C ARG A 69 -7.37 -1.22 -15.76
N TRP A 70 -6.69 -1.65 -14.69
CA TRP A 70 -5.43 -2.36 -14.80
C TRP A 70 -5.61 -3.71 -15.47
N LEU A 71 -6.59 -4.51 -15.05
CA LEU A 71 -6.84 -5.82 -15.64
C LEU A 71 -7.42 -5.74 -17.05
N ASP A 72 -8.12 -4.67 -17.40
CA ASP A 72 -8.53 -4.42 -18.79
C ASP A 72 -7.31 -4.18 -19.70
N ALA A 73 -6.38 -3.33 -19.27
CA ALA A 73 -5.21 -2.97 -20.07
C ALA A 73 -4.06 -4.01 -20.02
N LEU A 74 -3.89 -4.68 -18.87
CA LEU A 74 -2.82 -5.64 -18.59
C LEU A 74 -3.44 -6.89 -17.96
N PRO A 75 -4.11 -7.75 -18.75
CA PRO A 75 -4.94 -8.84 -18.24
C PRO A 75 -4.16 -10.00 -17.62
N ASP A 76 -2.87 -10.14 -17.91
CA ASP A 76 -2.05 -11.25 -17.44
C ASP A 76 -0.57 -10.85 -17.17
N ILE A 77 0.22 -11.84 -16.74
CA ILE A 77 1.63 -11.69 -16.40
C ILE A 77 2.45 -11.31 -17.63
N GLN A 78 2.11 -11.86 -18.79
CA GLN A 78 2.76 -11.63 -20.08
C GLN A 78 2.59 -10.17 -20.51
N ALA A 79 1.35 -9.67 -20.47
CA ALA A 79 1.01 -8.29 -20.77
C ALA A 79 1.75 -7.32 -19.84
N LEU A 80 1.74 -7.57 -18.52
CA LEU A 80 2.47 -6.73 -17.56
C LEU A 80 3.99 -6.75 -17.80
N ALA A 81 4.57 -7.92 -18.09
CA ALA A 81 6.00 -8.05 -18.34
C ALA A 81 6.45 -7.32 -19.62
N ALA A 82 5.62 -7.38 -20.67
CA ALA A 82 5.85 -6.78 -21.99
C ALA A 82 5.54 -5.28 -22.06
N ALA A 83 4.67 -4.76 -21.18
CA ALA A 83 4.30 -3.36 -21.16
C ALA A 83 5.51 -2.43 -21.01
N THR A 84 5.41 -1.21 -21.54
CA THR A 84 6.40 -0.18 -21.28
C THR A 84 6.29 0.32 -19.85
N GLU A 85 7.40 0.78 -19.25
CA GLU A 85 7.37 1.33 -17.90
C GLU A 85 6.46 2.57 -17.81
N GLU A 86 6.36 3.35 -18.89
CA GLU A 86 5.48 4.52 -18.97
C GLU A 86 4.00 4.13 -18.90
N GLN A 87 3.59 3.09 -19.64
CA GLN A 87 2.23 2.55 -19.56
C GLN A 87 1.89 2.05 -18.15
N VAL A 88 2.81 1.30 -17.52
CA VAL A 88 2.64 0.80 -16.14
C VAL A 88 2.48 1.95 -15.14
N LEU A 89 3.36 2.96 -15.21
CA LEU A 89 3.29 4.12 -14.33
C LEU A 89 2.02 4.95 -14.57
N LYS A 90 1.54 5.01 -15.82
CA LYS A 90 0.32 5.72 -16.17
C LYS A 90 -0.93 5.03 -15.59
N LEU A 91 -1.03 3.71 -15.71
CA LEU A 91 -2.14 2.94 -15.10
C LEU A 91 -2.15 3.06 -13.58
N TRP A 92 -0.98 3.24 -12.96
CA TRP A 92 -0.80 3.44 -11.52
C TRP A 92 -0.94 4.90 -11.04
N GLU A 93 -1.04 5.86 -11.97
CA GLU A 93 -1.04 7.29 -11.65
C GLU A 93 -2.17 7.65 -10.67
N GLY A 94 -1.80 8.13 -9.48
CA GLY A 94 -2.74 8.52 -8.43
C GLY A 94 -2.81 7.56 -7.24
N LEU A 95 -2.36 6.31 -7.36
CA LEU A 95 -2.30 5.36 -6.23
C LEU A 95 -1.14 5.64 -5.25
N GLY A 96 -0.14 6.41 -5.69
CA GLY A 96 1.07 6.66 -4.91
C GLY A 96 1.96 5.42 -4.72
N TYR A 97 3.09 5.60 -4.05
CA TYR A 97 4.10 4.55 -3.83
C TYR A 97 4.47 3.80 -5.13
N TYR A 98 4.91 4.54 -6.15
CA TYR A 98 5.16 4.05 -7.51
C TYR A 98 6.27 3.01 -7.64
N SER A 99 7.09 2.81 -6.59
CA SER A 99 7.97 1.65 -6.51
C SER A 99 7.19 0.33 -6.55
N ARG A 100 5.93 0.29 -6.08
CA ARG A 100 5.06 -0.88 -6.17
C ARG A 100 4.80 -1.30 -7.61
N ALA A 101 4.40 -0.35 -8.48
CA ALA A 101 4.16 -0.61 -9.90
C ALA A 101 5.41 -1.12 -10.63
N ARG A 102 6.57 -0.53 -10.34
CA ARG A 102 7.84 -0.96 -10.91
C ARG A 102 8.24 -2.34 -10.42
N ASN A 103 8.04 -2.64 -9.14
CA ASN A 103 8.29 -3.97 -8.59
C ASN A 103 7.33 -5.02 -9.14
N LEU A 104 6.05 -4.67 -9.37
CA LEU A 104 5.09 -5.54 -10.07
C LEU A 104 5.62 -5.93 -11.45
N GLN A 105 6.05 -4.96 -12.26
CA GLN A 105 6.60 -5.25 -13.58
C GLN A 105 7.88 -6.08 -13.52
N ARG A 106 8.81 -5.75 -12.62
CA ARG A 106 10.04 -6.54 -12.41
C ARG A 106 9.73 -7.98 -12.00
N ALA A 107 8.79 -8.18 -11.09
CA ALA A 107 8.35 -9.49 -10.65
C ALA A 107 7.65 -10.25 -11.79
N ALA A 108 6.84 -9.59 -12.62
CA ALA A 108 6.21 -10.23 -13.77
C ALA A 108 7.26 -10.74 -14.76
N ARG A 109 8.30 -9.93 -15.05
CA ARG A 109 9.43 -10.36 -15.89
C ARG A 109 10.19 -11.54 -15.27
N GLN A 110 10.43 -11.52 -13.96
CA GLN A 110 11.04 -12.65 -13.25
C GLN A 110 10.17 -13.92 -13.30
N ILE A 111 8.85 -13.80 -13.23
CA ILE A 111 7.93 -14.94 -13.38
C ILE A 111 8.02 -15.54 -14.78
N ILE A 112 8.12 -14.70 -15.82
CA ILE A 112 8.32 -15.17 -17.20
C ILE A 112 9.64 -15.94 -17.32
N GLU A 113 10.74 -15.36 -16.85
CA GLU A 113 12.08 -15.91 -17.00
C GLU A 113 12.32 -17.18 -16.14
N VAL A 114 12.03 -17.10 -14.85
CA VAL A 114 12.38 -18.16 -13.88
C VAL A 114 11.27 -19.20 -13.75
N HIS A 115 10.01 -18.77 -13.80
CA HIS A 115 8.84 -19.64 -13.57
C HIS A 115 8.06 -19.96 -14.85
N ARG A 116 8.65 -19.66 -16.03
CA ARG A 116 8.07 -19.95 -17.36
C ARG A 116 6.65 -19.40 -17.54
N GLY A 117 6.42 -18.20 -17.02
CA GLY A 117 5.14 -17.48 -17.10
C GLY A 117 4.04 -18.03 -16.20
N LYS A 118 4.33 -19.00 -15.33
CA LYS A 118 3.38 -19.50 -14.33
C LYS A 118 3.64 -18.86 -12.99
N PHE A 119 2.60 -18.30 -12.38
CA PHE A 119 2.73 -17.71 -11.04
C PHE A 119 3.16 -18.80 -10.03
N PRO A 120 4.23 -18.58 -9.24
CA PRO A 120 4.71 -19.59 -8.28
C PRO A 120 3.66 -19.85 -7.20
N ARG A 121 3.52 -21.12 -6.78
CA ARG A 121 2.57 -21.52 -5.72
C ARG A 121 3.21 -21.59 -4.34
N ASP A 122 4.50 -21.92 -4.29
CA ASP A 122 5.28 -22.05 -3.07
C ASP A 122 5.53 -20.69 -2.41
N PHE A 123 5.43 -20.64 -1.08
CA PHE A 123 5.55 -19.41 -0.31
C PHE A 123 6.92 -18.74 -0.50
N GLU A 124 8.02 -19.51 -0.45
CA GLU A 124 9.37 -18.97 -0.59
C GLU A 124 9.61 -18.43 -2.00
N ALA A 125 9.10 -19.13 -3.01
CA ALA A 125 9.14 -18.66 -4.40
C ALA A 125 8.33 -17.36 -4.60
N ILE A 126 7.16 -17.23 -3.97
CA ILE A 126 6.37 -15.99 -3.99
C ILE A 126 7.10 -14.87 -3.25
N LEU A 127 7.67 -15.15 -2.07
CA LEU A 127 8.40 -14.19 -1.25
C LEU A 127 9.66 -13.65 -1.93
N ALA A 128 10.31 -14.46 -2.77
CA ALA A 128 11.49 -14.07 -3.55
C ALA A 128 11.18 -13.04 -4.65
N LEU A 129 9.91 -12.81 -5.00
CA LEU A 129 9.53 -11.85 -6.03
C LEU A 129 9.69 -10.39 -5.56
N PRO A 130 10.17 -9.48 -6.43
CA PRO A 130 10.34 -8.07 -6.13
C PRO A 130 9.08 -7.41 -5.56
N GLY A 131 9.24 -6.73 -4.41
CA GLY A 131 8.16 -5.97 -3.77
C GLY A 131 7.13 -6.83 -3.02
N ILE A 132 7.32 -8.15 -2.95
CA ILE A 132 6.50 -9.04 -2.13
C ILE A 132 7.19 -9.24 -0.77
N GLY A 133 6.50 -8.90 0.30
CA GLY A 133 6.93 -9.18 1.66
C GLY A 133 6.12 -10.32 2.29
N ARG A 134 6.51 -10.74 3.49
CA ARG A 134 5.89 -11.88 4.21
C ARG A 134 4.35 -11.86 4.24
N TYR A 135 3.74 -10.70 4.52
CA TYR A 135 2.28 -10.55 4.48
C TYR A 135 1.71 -10.86 3.09
N THR A 136 2.25 -10.20 2.05
CA THR A 136 1.76 -10.33 0.68
C THR A 136 1.95 -11.75 0.16
N ALA A 137 3.09 -12.39 0.47
CA ALA A 137 3.34 -13.78 0.11
C ALA A 137 2.30 -14.71 0.75
N GLY A 138 2.02 -14.55 2.04
CA GLY A 138 1.01 -15.35 2.74
C GLY A 138 -0.40 -15.07 2.24
N ALA A 139 -0.72 -13.81 1.90
CA ALA A 139 -2.01 -13.44 1.31
C ALA A 139 -2.20 -14.11 -0.05
N ILE A 140 -1.23 -14.05 -0.97
CA ILE A 140 -1.35 -14.69 -2.28
C ILE A 140 -1.38 -16.21 -2.15
N ALA A 141 -0.45 -16.80 -1.38
CA ALA A 141 -0.36 -18.24 -1.18
C ALA A 141 -1.68 -18.82 -0.61
N SER A 142 -2.22 -18.18 0.43
CA SER A 142 -3.50 -18.61 1.00
C SER A 142 -4.70 -18.29 0.12
N ILE A 143 -4.81 -17.10 -0.47
CA ILE A 143 -6.00 -16.71 -1.23
C ILE A 143 -6.09 -17.45 -2.56
N ALA A 144 -4.99 -17.50 -3.33
CA ALA A 144 -4.99 -18.12 -4.66
C ALA A 144 -4.84 -19.65 -4.59
N PHE A 145 -4.08 -20.16 -3.63
CA PHE A 145 -3.71 -21.59 -3.60
C PHE A 145 -4.18 -22.34 -2.36
N ASN A 146 -4.81 -21.66 -1.40
CA ASN A 146 -5.26 -22.24 -0.12
C ASN A 146 -4.12 -22.86 0.72
N GLU A 147 -2.89 -22.38 0.53
CA GLU A 147 -1.77 -22.78 1.38
C GLU A 147 -1.97 -22.27 2.80
N ALA A 148 -1.46 -23.03 3.78
CA ALA A 148 -1.61 -22.74 5.21
C ALA A 148 -0.66 -21.63 5.70
N GLU A 149 -0.57 -20.55 4.93
CA GLU A 149 0.34 -19.44 5.20
C GLU A 149 -0.35 -18.30 5.95
N PRO A 150 0.23 -17.78 7.03
CA PRO A 150 -0.39 -16.74 7.84
C PRO A 150 -0.28 -15.38 7.17
N ILE A 151 -1.19 -14.48 7.56
CA ILE A 151 -1.08 -13.06 7.28
C ILE A 151 -1.06 -12.24 8.57
N LEU A 152 -0.43 -11.07 8.52
CA LEU A 152 -0.41 -10.15 9.64
C LEU A 152 -0.34 -8.70 9.16
N ASP A 153 -1.49 -8.12 8.79
CA ASP A 153 -1.64 -6.69 8.51
C ASP A 153 -2.10 -5.92 9.76
N GLY A 154 -2.32 -4.60 9.62
CA GLY A 154 -2.80 -3.78 10.73
C GLY A 154 -4.19 -4.19 11.25
N ASN A 155 -5.04 -4.79 10.41
CA ASN A 155 -6.34 -5.31 10.82
C ASN A 155 -6.20 -6.56 11.68
N VAL A 156 -5.43 -7.55 11.19
CA VAL A 156 -5.17 -8.81 11.88
C VAL A 156 -4.43 -8.56 13.19
N VAL A 157 -3.40 -7.69 13.21
CA VAL A 157 -2.70 -7.29 14.46
C VAL A 157 -3.68 -6.78 15.50
N ARG A 158 -4.61 -5.90 15.11
CA ARG A 158 -5.60 -5.33 16.03
C ARG A 158 -6.57 -6.38 16.52
N VAL A 159 -7.06 -7.25 15.64
CA VAL A 159 -7.96 -8.36 16.01
C VAL A 159 -7.27 -9.28 17.01
N LEU A 160 -6.07 -9.77 16.70
CA LEU A 160 -5.34 -10.72 17.54
C LEU A 160 -4.96 -10.14 18.90
N THR A 161 -4.45 -8.89 18.94
CA THR A 161 -4.11 -8.25 20.22
C THR A 161 -5.33 -8.04 21.11
N ARG A 162 -6.51 -7.70 20.54
CA ARG A 162 -7.77 -7.58 21.28
C ARG A 162 -8.30 -8.93 21.77
N LEU A 163 -8.30 -9.95 20.92
CA LEU A 163 -8.76 -11.28 21.29
C LEU A 163 -7.99 -11.85 22.48
N CYS A 164 -6.68 -11.59 22.53
CA CYS A 164 -5.80 -12.08 23.59
C CYS A 164 -5.53 -11.09 24.72
N ALA A 165 -6.03 -9.84 24.63
CA ALA A 165 -5.64 -8.72 25.49
C ALA A 165 -4.10 -8.56 25.66
N TRP A 166 -3.36 -8.73 24.55
CA TRP A 166 -1.91 -8.64 24.57
C TRP A 166 -1.44 -7.20 24.44
N SER A 167 -0.84 -6.69 25.52
CA SER A 167 -0.21 -5.38 25.53
C SER A 167 1.23 -5.48 25.03
N GLY A 168 1.54 -4.70 24.00
CA GLY A 168 2.85 -4.64 23.38
C GLY A 168 2.80 -3.85 22.09
N ASP A 169 3.93 -3.27 21.71
CA ASP A 169 4.06 -2.52 20.47
C ASP A 169 4.29 -3.49 19.29
N PRO A 170 3.35 -3.62 18.33
CA PRO A 170 3.48 -4.51 17.17
C PRO A 170 4.68 -4.21 16.26
N ARG A 171 5.33 -3.04 16.44
CA ARG A 171 6.54 -2.64 15.71
C ARG A 171 7.81 -3.24 16.31
N ARG A 172 7.76 -3.78 17.53
CA ARG A 172 8.91 -4.39 18.20
C ARG A 172 9.02 -5.86 17.82
N LYS A 173 10.20 -6.28 17.33
CA LYS A 173 10.46 -7.62 16.80
C LYS A 173 9.96 -8.76 17.71
N PRO A 174 10.24 -8.79 19.03
CA PRO A 174 9.78 -9.90 19.88
C PRO A 174 8.25 -10.04 19.93
N PHE A 175 7.53 -8.92 20.04
CA PHE A 175 6.07 -8.93 20.09
C PHE A 175 5.45 -9.23 18.73
N ASN A 176 6.03 -8.69 17.66
CA ASN A 176 5.63 -8.99 16.28
C ASN A 176 5.77 -10.49 15.97
N SER A 177 6.90 -11.11 16.34
CA SER A 177 7.11 -12.55 16.17
C SER A 177 6.06 -13.38 16.91
N ARG A 178 5.65 -12.97 18.12
CA ARG A 178 4.59 -13.64 18.86
C ARG A 178 3.23 -13.58 18.15
N LEU A 179 2.91 -12.44 17.54
CA LEU A 179 1.70 -12.29 16.72
C LEU A 179 1.73 -13.15 15.46
N TRP A 180 2.89 -13.25 14.79
CA TRP A 180 3.06 -14.17 13.67
C TRP A 180 2.85 -15.62 14.06
N MET A 181 3.42 -16.07 15.18
CA MET A 181 3.20 -17.44 15.67
C MET A 181 1.71 -17.72 15.92
N LEU A 182 0.97 -16.76 16.50
CA LEU A 182 -0.46 -16.91 16.71
C LEU A 182 -1.23 -16.95 15.38
N ALA A 183 -0.87 -16.09 14.40
CA ALA A 183 -1.48 -16.12 13.08
C ALA A 183 -1.23 -17.46 12.35
N THR A 184 -0.03 -18.03 12.49
CA THR A 184 0.29 -19.39 11.99
C THR A 184 -0.64 -20.43 12.60
N GLN A 185 -0.78 -20.44 13.93
CA GLN A 185 -1.68 -21.39 14.61
C GLN A 185 -3.14 -21.24 14.16
N VAL A 186 -3.59 -20.02 13.87
CA VAL A 186 -4.95 -19.77 13.35
C VAL A 186 -5.14 -20.44 11.99
N VAL A 187 -4.23 -20.22 11.04
CA VAL A 187 -4.38 -20.76 9.68
C VAL A 187 -4.17 -22.27 9.64
N GLU A 188 -3.22 -22.83 10.38
CA GLU A 188 -3.01 -24.29 10.51
C GLU A 188 -4.26 -24.97 11.08
N SER A 189 -4.92 -24.35 12.06
CA SER A 189 -6.15 -24.89 12.61
C SER A 189 -7.32 -24.79 11.63
N ALA A 190 -7.34 -23.81 10.74
CA ALA A 190 -8.32 -23.78 9.66
C ALA A 190 -8.04 -24.85 8.60
N ALA A 191 -6.77 -25.12 8.28
CA ALA A 191 -6.35 -26.11 7.29
C ALA A 191 -6.86 -27.53 7.63
N SER A 192 -6.84 -27.90 8.90
CA SER A 192 -7.36 -29.20 9.39
C SER A 192 -8.90 -29.33 9.32
N ARG A 193 -9.63 -28.30 8.92
CA ARG A 193 -11.09 -28.29 8.88
C ARG A 193 -11.58 -28.12 7.44
N ARG A 194 -12.29 -29.12 6.92
CA ARG A 194 -13.09 -28.93 5.69
C ARG A 194 -14.33 -28.12 6.03
N TYR A 195 -14.36 -26.87 5.57
CA TYR A 195 -15.54 -26.01 5.72
C TYR A 195 -16.26 -25.92 4.38
N SER A 196 -17.31 -26.74 4.21
CA SER A 196 -18.10 -26.89 2.98
C SER A 196 -19.18 -25.82 2.81
N ALA A 197 -19.51 -25.06 3.86
CA ALA A 197 -20.58 -24.05 3.84
C ALA A 197 -20.16 -22.71 3.19
N LEU A 198 -18.94 -22.62 2.65
CA LEU A 198 -18.46 -21.46 1.90
C LEU A 198 -18.54 -21.78 0.41
N ALA A 199 -19.66 -21.40 -0.21
CA ALA A 199 -19.84 -21.46 -1.65
C ALA A 199 -19.68 -20.06 -2.25
N GLY A 200 -18.72 -19.89 -3.15
CA GLY A 200 -18.49 -18.64 -3.88
C GLY A 200 -17.17 -18.65 -4.65
N PRO A 201 -17.05 -17.86 -5.74
CA PRO A 201 -15.84 -17.81 -6.56
C PRO A 201 -14.59 -17.40 -5.76
N SER A 202 -14.76 -16.60 -4.69
CA SER A 202 -13.70 -16.12 -3.80
C SER A 202 -13.01 -17.19 -2.94
N TYR A 203 -13.59 -18.39 -2.86
CA TYR A 203 -13.20 -19.37 -1.86
C TYR A 203 -12.38 -20.49 -2.49
N THR A 204 -11.08 -20.51 -2.21
CA THR A 204 -10.18 -21.59 -2.59
C THR A 204 -10.06 -22.65 -1.49
N GLY A 205 -10.41 -22.30 -0.25
CA GLY A 205 -10.54 -23.22 0.89
C GLY A 205 -10.43 -22.51 2.25
N SER A 206 -10.36 -23.30 3.32
CA SER A 206 -10.43 -22.81 4.70
C SER A 206 -9.29 -21.85 5.09
N CYS A 207 -8.08 -22.04 4.52
CA CYS A 207 -6.92 -21.17 4.78
C CYS A 207 -7.14 -19.79 4.16
N SER A 208 -7.62 -19.76 2.91
CA SER A 208 -8.02 -18.52 2.24
C SER A 208 -9.07 -17.76 3.05
N ALA A 209 -10.16 -18.42 3.44
CA ALA A 209 -11.22 -17.72 4.15
C ALA A 209 -10.84 -17.28 5.55
N ILE A 210 -10.05 -18.04 6.31
CA ILE A 210 -9.72 -17.60 7.68
C ILE A 210 -8.87 -16.32 7.65
N ASN A 211 -7.92 -16.24 6.72
CA ASN A 211 -7.10 -15.04 6.51
C ASN A 211 -7.98 -13.86 6.07
N GLN A 212 -8.82 -14.06 5.06
CA GLN A 212 -9.74 -13.02 4.61
C GLN A 212 -10.76 -12.61 5.68
N ALA A 213 -11.25 -13.56 6.49
CA ALA A 213 -12.17 -13.29 7.60
C ALA A 213 -11.53 -12.44 8.69
N LEU A 214 -10.25 -12.67 9.02
CA LEU A 214 -9.53 -11.84 9.98
C LEU A 214 -9.35 -10.41 9.47
N MET A 215 -8.96 -10.25 8.20
CA MET A 215 -8.86 -8.93 7.57
C MET A 215 -10.21 -8.22 7.54
N GLU A 216 -11.26 -8.91 7.11
CA GLU A 216 -12.61 -8.38 7.01
C GLU A 216 -13.16 -7.98 8.39
N LEU A 217 -12.97 -8.85 9.39
CA LEU A 217 -13.40 -8.56 10.76
C LEU A 217 -12.75 -7.28 11.26
N GLY A 218 -11.43 -7.13 11.08
CA GLY A 218 -10.74 -5.90 11.45
C GLY A 218 -11.26 -4.70 10.66
N ALA A 219 -11.53 -4.85 9.37
CA ALA A 219 -11.96 -3.77 8.50
C ALA A 219 -13.35 -3.22 8.84
N VAL A 220 -14.33 -4.08 9.18
CA VAL A 220 -15.74 -3.67 9.27
C VAL A 220 -16.38 -3.80 10.66
N VAL A 221 -15.81 -4.60 11.57
CA VAL A 221 -16.41 -4.84 12.90
C VAL A 221 -15.47 -4.43 14.02
N CYS A 222 -14.28 -5.00 14.05
CA CYS A 222 -13.25 -4.73 15.04
C CYS A 222 -12.43 -3.51 14.59
N THR A 223 -13.09 -2.38 14.35
CA THR A 223 -12.50 -1.13 13.86
C THR A 223 -11.61 -0.47 14.91
N THR A 224 -10.74 0.46 14.50
CA THR A 224 -9.80 1.13 15.42
C THR A 224 -10.52 1.83 16.58
N ARG A 225 -11.61 2.53 16.30
CA ARG A 225 -12.47 3.23 17.26
C ARG A 225 -13.91 2.78 17.10
N ASN A 226 -14.66 2.77 18.18
CA ASN A 226 -16.05 2.35 18.25
C ASN A 226 -16.28 0.97 17.58
N PRO A 227 -15.53 -0.08 17.96
CA PRO A 227 -15.73 -1.40 17.38
C PRO A 227 -17.14 -1.92 17.69
N ALA A 228 -17.78 -2.55 16.70
CA ALA A 228 -19.11 -3.15 16.83
C ALA A 228 -19.04 -4.48 17.60
N CYS A 229 -18.51 -4.46 18.83
CA CYS A 229 -18.30 -5.64 19.67
C CYS A 229 -19.56 -6.49 19.88
N PRO A 230 -20.79 -5.93 20.05
CA PRO A 230 -22.00 -6.74 20.13
C PRO A 230 -22.24 -7.60 18.89
N ALA A 231 -21.94 -7.08 17.70
CA ALA A 231 -22.09 -7.79 16.42
C ALA A 231 -20.90 -8.68 16.04
N CYS A 232 -19.82 -8.69 16.84
CA CYS A 232 -18.62 -9.47 16.53
C CYS A 232 -18.85 -10.98 16.72
N PRO A 233 -18.53 -11.84 15.73
CA PRO A 233 -18.70 -13.29 15.85
C PRO A 233 -17.81 -13.93 16.93
N LEU A 234 -16.80 -13.19 17.40
CA LEU A 234 -15.87 -13.61 18.46
C LEU A 234 -16.08 -12.87 19.78
N ASN A 235 -17.22 -12.18 19.96
CA ASN A 235 -17.45 -11.33 21.14
C ASN A 235 -17.30 -12.08 22.48
N ARG A 236 -17.80 -13.31 22.58
CA ARG A 236 -17.71 -14.19 23.77
C ARG A 236 -16.30 -14.74 24.01
N HIS A 237 -15.40 -14.62 23.03
CA HIS A 237 -14.03 -15.13 23.08
C HIS A 237 -12.98 -14.02 23.13
N CYS A 238 -13.41 -12.76 23.20
CA CYS A 238 -12.53 -11.60 23.16
C CYS A 238 -12.15 -11.16 24.58
N GLU A 239 -10.88 -11.36 24.95
CA GLU A 239 -10.39 -11.02 26.28
C GLU A 239 -10.42 -9.51 26.55
N ALA A 240 -10.02 -8.68 25.57
CA ALA A 240 -10.09 -7.24 25.74
C ALA A 240 -11.53 -6.73 25.92
N ARG A 241 -12.53 -7.42 25.33
CA ARG A 241 -13.95 -7.11 25.58
C ARG A 241 -14.33 -7.48 27.00
N ARG A 242 -13.95 -8.67 27.47
CA ARG A 242 -14.21 -9.13 28.85
C ARG A 242 -13.64 -8.17 29.88
N LEU A 243 -12.48 -7.56 29.59
CA LEU A 243 -11.80 -6.58 30.44
C LEU A 243 -12.31 -5.14 30.26
N GLY A 244 -13.17 -4.85 29.28
CA GLY A 244 -13.60 -3.48 28.97
C GLY A 244 -12.50 -2.59 28.37
N GLN A 245 -11.48 -3.17 27.73
CA GLN A 245 -10.26 -2.49 27.29
C GLN A 245 -10.02 -2.56 25.77
N VAL A 246 -11.04 -2.86 24.96
CA VAL A 246 -10.90 -3.13 23.51
C VAL A 246 -10.10 -2.03 22.77
N GLU A 247 -10.36 -0.76 23.06
CA GLU A 247 -9.70 0.36 22.38
C GLU A 247 -8.25 0.62 22.84
N GLN A 248 -7.82 0.00 23.94
CA GLN A 248 -6.42 0.08 24.40
C GLN A 248 -5.47 -0.80 23.57
N PHE A 249 -6.02 -1.68 22.73
CA PHE A 249 -5.27 -2.59 21.87
C PHE A 249 -5.46 -2.26 20.37
N PRO A 250 -4.38 -2.30 19.56
CA PRO A 250 -3.00 -2.54 19.97
C PRO A 250 -2.40 -1.35 20.75
N ALA A 251 -1.52 -1.63 21.71
CA ALA A 251 -0.80 -0.62 22.49
C ALA A 251 0.32 0.04 21.67
N THR A 252 -0.05 0.76 20.60
CA THR A 252 0.90 1.50 19.78
C THR A 252 1.30 2.79 20.49
N GLY A 253 2.61 2.95 20.76
CA GLY A 253 3.13 4.20 21.33
C GLY A 253 2.83 5.43 20.45
N ARG A 254 3.00 6.62 21.04
CA ARG A 254 2.65 7.92 20.45
C ARG A 254 3.13 8.07 18.99
N ARG A 255 2.24 8.52 18.11
CA ARG A 255 2.58 8.83 16.71
C ARG A 255 3.57 9.98 16.68
N ARG A 256 4.61 9.88 15.85
CA ARG A 256 5.54 10.99 15.63
C ARG A 256 4.79 12.21 15.08
N PRO A 257 5.18 13.44 15.49
CA PRO A 257 4.55 14.66 14.98
C PRO A 257 4.74 14.76 13.46
N THR A 258 3.78 15.43 12.81
CA THR A 258 3.86 15.73 11.38
C THR A 258 4.83 16.87 11.14
N VAL A 259 5.75 16.72 10.20
CA VAL A 259 6.71 17.74 9.79
C VAL A 259 6.09 18.56 8.65
N GLN A 260 6.05 19.89 8.81
CA GLN A 260 5.63 20.79 7.74
C GLN A 260 6.79 21.00 6.78
N GLN A 261 6.51 21.03 5.47
CA GLN A 261 7.48 21.35 4.44
C GLN A 261 6.87 22.28 3.41
N ARG A 262 7.68 23.17 2.85
CA ARG A 262 7.31 24.07 1.77
C ARG A 262 8.07 23.69 0.50
N ARG A 263 7.38 23.70 -0.63
CA ARG A 263 7.98 23.41 -1.94
C ARG A 263 7.50 24.44 -2.95
N LEU A 264 8.43 25.04 -3.67
CA LEU A 264 8.10 25.86 -4.84
C LEU A 264 7.88 24.94 -6.04
N VAL A 265 6.81 25.19 -6.79
CA VAL A 265 6.58 24.63 -8.12
C VAL A 265 6.42 25.78 -9.10
N VAL A 266 7.14 25.71 -10.22
CA VAL A 266 7.01 26.69 -11.30
C VAL A 266 6.42 26.03 -12.54
N VAL A 267 5.26 26.51 -12.96
CA VAL A 267 4.61 26.14 -14.22
C VAL A 267 5.07 27.14 -15.29
N LEU A 268 6.04 26.71 -16.09
CA LEU A 268 6.53 27.49 -17.22
C LEU A 268 5.70 27.23 -18.46
N GLU A 269 5.23 28.29 -19.11
CA GLU A 269 4.50 28.24 -20.37
C GLU A 269 5.29 28.95 -21.47
N ARG A 270 5.38 28.35 -22.66
CA ARG A 270 5.95 28.96 -23.85
C ARG A 270 5.20 28.48 -25.08
N ALA A 271 4.65 29.43 -25.86
CA ALA A 271 3.91 29.14 -27.09
C ALA A 271 2.88 28.01 -26.93
N GLY A 272 2.07 28.07 -25.86
CA GLY A 272 1.03 27.06 -25.55
C GLY A 272 1.55 25.70 -25.05
N ARG A 273 2.86 25.58 -24.76
CA ARG A 273 3.48 24.37 -24.20
C ARG A 273 3.96 24.61 -22.78
N TYR A 274 4.03 23.54 -22.00
CA TYR A 274 4.46 23.53 -20.61
C TYR A 274 5.77 22.77 -20.43
N LEU A 275 6.67 23.29 -19.58
CA LEU A 275 7.90 22.58 -19.25
C LEU A 275 7.65 21.55 -18.15
N VAL A 276 8.06 20.32 -18.41
CA VAL A 276 8.06 19.22 -17.43
C VAL A 276 9.43 18.56 -17.37
N ILE A 277 9.78 18.01 -16.21
CA ILE A 277 11.05 17.32 -15.94
C ILE A 277 10.73 15.90 -15.51
N ARG A 278 11.42 14.92 -16.09
CA ARG A 278 11.35 13.53 -15.64
C ARG A 278 12.29 13.31 -14.46
N ARG A 279 11.76 12.77 -13.37
CA ARG A 279 12.55 12.46 -12.18
C ARG A 279 13.50 11.30 -12.44
N GLU A 280 14.74 11.43 -11.98
CA GLU A 280 15.76 10.40 -12.10
C GLU A 280 15.45 9.15 -11.27
N LEU A 281 16.10 8.03 -11.63
CA LEU A 281 16.11 6.81 -10.83
C LEU A 281 16.69 7.09 -9.44
N GLY A 282 16.15 6.44 -8.41
CA GLY A 282 16.56 6.62 -7.01
C GLY A 282 15.92 7.82 -6.29
N ALA A 283 15.38 8.80 -7.02
CA ALA A 283 14.66 9.91 -6.40
C ALA A 283 13.26 9.52 -5.89
N VAL A 284 12.71 10.32 -4.97
CA VAL A 284 11.26 10.29 -4.66
C VAL A 284 10.50 10.55 -5.95
N ASN A 285 9.42 9.79 -6.22
CA ASN A 285 8.66 9.85 -7.48
C ASN A 285 9.53 9.58 -8.73
N ALA A 286 10.59 8.77 -8.59
CA ALA A 286 11.44 8.37 -9.71
C ALA A 286 10.64 7.99 -10.96
N LEU A 287 11.10 8.48 -12.11
CA LEU A 287 10.57 8.27 -13.45
C LEU A 287 9.20 8.89 -13.75
N LEU A 288 8.56 9.54 -12.77
CA LEU A 288 7.39 10.37 -13.02
C LEU A 288 7.80 11.74 -13.56
N TRP A 289 6.84 12.35 -14.25
CA TRP A 289 6.94 13.73 -14.72
C TRP A 289 6.48 14.69 -13.62
N GLU A 290 7.18 15.81 -13.48
CA GLU A 290 6.82 16.90 -12.58
C GLU A 290 7.07 18.23 -13.29
N PHE A 291 6.28 19.25 -12.94
CA PHE A 291 6.70 20.63 -13.16
C PHE A 291 7.97 20.91 -12.34
N PRO A 292 8.88 21.77 -12.83
CA PRO A 292 10.07 22.18 -12.07
C PRO A 292 9.74 22.53 -10.62
N SER A 293 10.38 21.85 -9.67
CA SER A 293 10.09 22.04 -8.24
C SER A 293 11.29 21.85 -7.32
N ARG A 294 11.40 22.70 -6.30
CA ARG A 294 12.46 22.63 -5.29
C ARG A 294 11.91 22.89 -3.90
N GLU A 295 12.53 22.28 -2.90
CA GLU A 295 12.24 22.59 -1.50
C GLU A 295 12.59 24.05 -1.21
N LEU A 296 11.72 24.71 -0.45
CA LEU A 296 11.95 26.06 0.05
C LEU A 296 12.41 25.98 1.49
N ARG A 297 13.43 26.75 1.83
CA ARG A 297 13.79 27.03 3.23
C ARG A 297 12.75 27.98 3.83
N ASP A 298 12.59 27.95 5.15
CA ASP A 298 11.52 28.70 5.82
C ASP A 298 11.56 30.21 5.54
N ALA A 299 12.76 30.79 5.45
CA ALA A 299 12.97 32.21 5.16
C ALA A 299 12.87 32.58 3.66
N GLU A 300 12.74 31.60 2.76
CA GLU A 300 12.68 31.89 1.32
C GLU A 300 11.27 32.32 0.89
N ASP A 301 11.20 33.44 0.18
CA ASP A 301 10.02 33.88 -0.56
C ASP A 301 9.95 33.16 -1.90
N ALA A 302 8.87 32.40 -2.10
CA ALA A 302 8.64 31.61 -3.30
C ALA A 302 8.60 32.46 -4.59
N ARG A 303 8.11 33.71 -4.54
CA ARG A 303 8.06 34.65 -5.67
C ARG A 303 9.46 35.05 -6.10
N HIS A 304 10.27 35.47 -5.14
CA HIS A 304 11.63 35.92 -5.40
C HIS A 304 12.48 34.79 -5.99
N VAL A 305 12.35 33.60 -5.40
CA VAL A 305 13.01 32.40 -5.91
C VAL A 305 12.54 32.05 -7.33
N ALA A 306 11.23 32.04 -7.58
CA ALA A 306 10.69 31.70 -8.90
C ALA A 306 11.19 32.65 -10.00
N ALA A 307 11.27 33.95 -9.70
CA ALA A 307 11.79 34.96 -10.62
C ALA A 307 13.28 34.76 -10.93
N ALA A 308 14.09 34.35 -9.95
CA ALA A 308 15.52 34.16 -10.11
C ALA A 308 15.92 32.81 -10.74
N TRP A 309 15.10 31.76 -10.57
CA TRP A 309 15.52 30.38 -10.83
C TRP A 309 15.94 30.13 -12.28
N PHE A 310 15.15 30.57 -13.25
CA PHE A 310 15.41 30.24 -14.66
C PHE A 310 16.37 31.21 -15.35
N GLY A 311 16.79 32.30 -14.69
CA GLY A 311 17.66 33.32 -15.29
C GLY A 311 17.07 33.98 -16.54
N VAL A 312 15.75 33.90 -16.74
CA VAL A 312 15.02 34.45 -17.89
C VAL A 312 13.90 35.33 -17.35
N SER A 313 13.80 36.56 -17.84
CA SER A 313 12.69 37.46 -17.52
C SER A 313 11.39 36.94 -18.15
N PRO A 314 10.37 36.61 -17.35
CA PRO A 314 9.08 36.17 -17.87
C PRO A 314 8.32 37.34 -18.50
N GLU A 315 7.50 37.04 -19.52
CA GLU A 315 6.55 38.00 -20.10
C GLU A 315 5.43 38.34 -19.13
N SER A 316 4.97 37.35 -18.37
CA SER A 316 3.99 37.52 -17.31
C SER A 316 4.16 36.46 -16.23
N CYS A 317 3.78 36.80 -15.01
CA CYS A 317 3.79 35.93 -13.85
C CYS A 317 2.44 35.96 -13.14
N ARG A 318 2.03 34.83 -12.59
CA ARG A 318 0.85 34.72 -11.73
C ARG A 318 1.07 33.72 -10.61
N THR A 319 0.47 33.99 -9.45
CA THR A 319 0.37 32.99 -8.38
C THR A 319 -0.78 32.05 -8.72
N LEU A 320 -0.54 30.74 -8.65
CA LEU A 320 -1.56 29.71 -8.83
C LEU A 320 -1.96 29.14 -7.45
N PRO A 321 -3.15 28.52 -7.33
CA PRO A 321 -3.60 27.92 -6.07
C PRO A 321 -2.58 26.93 -5.52
N SER A 322 -2.25 27.06 -4.23
CA SER A 322 -1.32 26.14 -3.58
C SER A 322 -1.93 24.75 -3.41
N VAL A 323 -1.11 23.71 -3.53
CA VAL A 323 -1.55 22.31 -3.39
C VAL A 323 -1.00 21.74 -2.08
N ILE A 324 -1.87 21.19 -1.23
CA ILE A 324 -1.44 20.45 -0.04
C ILE A 324 -1.30 18.97 -0.41
N HIS A 325 -0.14 18.40 -0.11
CA HIS A 325 0.16 16.99 -0.31
C HIS A 325 0.76 16.39 0.97
N SER A 326 0.19 15.30 1.47
CA SER A 326 0.66 14.66 2.69
C SER A 326 1.23 13.28 2.38
N ILE A 327 2.43 13.00 2.86
CA ILE A 327 3.13 11.71 2.69
C ILE A 327 3.63 11.27 4.06
N THR A 328 3.08 10.16 4.60
CA THR A 328 3.50 9.51 5.85
C THR A 328 3.69 10.46 7.05
N ARG A 329 4.86 11.11 7.15
CA ARG A 329 5.26 12.06 8.21
C ARG A 329 5.25 13.53 7.79
N TYR A 330 5.12 13.82 6.50
CA TYR A 330 5.26 15.15 5.94
C TYR A 330 3.92 15.71 5.47
N ARG A 331 3.68 16.98 5.78
CA ARG A 331 2.61 17.78 5.19
C ARG A 331 3.29 18.86 4.35
N ILE A 332 3.30 18.63 3.04
CA ILE A 332 3.99 19.45 2.06
C ILE A 332 3.00 20.45 1.46
N ARG A 333 3.29 21.74 1.59
CA ARG A 333 2.59 22.81 0.88
C ARG A 333 3.36 23.14 -0.39
N LEU A 334 2.76 22.86 -1.54
CA LEU A 334 3.30 23.23 -2.84
C LEU A 334 2.77 24.64 -3.17
N GLU A 335 3.67 25.61 -3.19
CA GLU A 335 3.41 26.98 -3.61
C GLU A 335 3.69 27.07 -5.11
N VAL A 336 2.64 27.39 -5.88
CA VAL A 336 2.66 27.22 -7.33
C VAL A 336 2.71 28.59 -8.01
N TYR A 337 3.66 28.76 -8.93
CA TYR A 337 3.83 29.99 -9.71
C TYR A 337 3.77 29.68 -11.20
N GLY A 338 2.89 30.38 -11.91
CA GLY A 338 2.84 30.32 -13.36
C GLY A 338 3.68 31.44 -13.96
N ALA A 339 4.50 31.14 -14.97
CA ALA A 339 5.26 32.14 -15.71
C ALA A 339 5.24 31.85 -17.22
N LYS A 340 4.92 32.86 -18.01
CA LYS A 340 4.96 32.79 -19.47
C LYS A 340 6.31 33.31 -19.97
N LEU A 341 6.99 32.55 -20.81
CA LEU A 341 8.33 32.86 -21.30
C LEU A 341 8.31 33.16 -22.80
N ARG A 342 9.08 34.18 -23.21
CA ARG A 342 9.39 34.45 -24.63
C ARG A 342 10.45 33.50 -25.18
N ARG A 343 11.50 33.26 -24.40
CA ARG A 343 12.65 32.40 -24.76
C ARG A 343 12.71 31.19 -23.82
N SER A 344 13.16 30.04 -24.34
CA SER A 344 13.38 28.87 -23.48
C SER A 344 14.62 29.12 -22.60
N PRO A 345 14.59 28.74 -21.31
CA PRO A 345 15.79 28.64 -20.52
C PRO A 345 16.64 27.45 -21.02
N ARG A 346 17.89 27.37 -20.54
CA ARG A 346 18.70 26.17 -20.72
C ARG A 346 18.01 25.01 -20.00
N LEU A 347 17.73 23.94 -20.74
CA LEU A 347 17.01 22.77 -20.23
C LEU A 347 17.98 21.73 -19.69
N GLU A 348 17.56 21.05 -18.62
CA GLU A 348 18.19 19.81 -18.20
C GLU A 348 17.88 18.68 -19.20
N PRO A 349 18.72 17.64 -19.32
CA PRO A 349 18.50 16.55 -20.28
C PRO A 349 17.16 15.81 -20.11
N THR A 350 16.62 15.80 -18.90
CA THR A 350 15.35 15.15 -18.55
C THR A 350 14.13 16.04 -18.73
N ALA A 351 14.34 17.30 -19.15
CA ALA A 351 13.29 18.29 -19.30
C ALA A 351 12.78 18.34 -20.76
N ARG A 352 11.47 18.53 -20.93
CA ARG A 352 10.85 18.75 -22.25
C ARG A 352 9.64 19.66 -22.19
N TRP A 353 9.40 20.33 -23.31
CA TRP A 353 8.18 21.10 -23.54
C TRP A 353 7.09 20.18 -24.09
N VAL A 354 5.90 20.23 -23.50
CA VAL A 354 4.77 19.38 -23.86
C VAL A 354 3.50 20.21 -24.03
N THR A 355 2.57 19.79 -24.87
CA THR A 355 1.27 20.45 -24.98
C THR A 355 0.41 20.18 -23.75
N ARG A 356 -0.72 20.92 -23.61
CA ARG A 356 -1.70 20.61 -22.56
C ARG A 356 -2.25 19.19 -22.69
N ALA A 357 -2.53 18.74 -23.92
CA ALA A 357 -3.02 17.39 -24.19
C ALA A 357 -1.99 16.31 -23.81
N ASP A 358 -0.70 16.56 -24.08
CA ASP A 358 0.37 15.64 -23.68
C ASP A 358 0.40 15.45 -22.16
N LEU A 359 0.12 16.49 -21.36
CA LEU A 359 0.09 16.35 -19.90
C LEU A 359 -0.89 15.25 -19.44
N ASP A 360 -1.97 15.00 -20.18
CA ASP A 360 -2.95 13.96 -19.86
C ASP A 360 -2.45 12.55 -20.19
N THR A 361 -1.45 12.41 -21.06
CA THR A 361 -0.82 11.12 -21.37
C THR A 361 0.35 10.80 -20.46
N LEU A 362 1.03 11.83 -19.93
CA LEU A 362 2.16 11.63 -19.01
C LEU A 362 1.74 11.03 -17.67
N ALA A 363 2.62 10.24 -17.05
CA ALA A 363 2.49 9.85 -15.65
C ALA A 363 3.08 10.95 -14.76
N LEU A 364 2.22 11.86 -14.28
CA LEU A 364 2.59 12.92 -13.34
C LEU A 364 2.54 12.39 -11.91
N SER A 365 3.36 12.96 -11.01
CA SER A 365 3.16 12.71 -9.59
C SER A 365 1.83 13.35 -9.13
N GLY A 366 1.13 12.73 -8.18
CA GLY A 366 -0.27 13.11 -7.87
C GLY A 366 -0.47 14.57 -7.43
N ALA A 367 0.55 15.21 -6.85
CA ALA A 367 0.49 16.65 -6.56
C ALA A 367 0.59 17.50 -7.83
N HIS A 368 1.43 17.10 -8.79
CA HIS A 368 1.61 17.80 -10.06
C HIS A 368 0.48 17.51 -11.06
N ARG A 369 -0.15 16.33 -11.01
CA ARG A 369 -1.40 16.04 -11.74
C ARG A 369 -2.49 17.06 -11.37
N ARG A 370 -2.72 17.29 -10.08
CA ARG A 370 -3.68 18.31 -9.62
C ARG A 370 -3.34 19.73 -10.08
N ILE A 371 -2.05 20.05 -10.24
CA ILE A 371 -1.63 21.34 -10.80
C ILE A 371 -1.97 21.39 -12.29
N ALA A 372 -1.67 20.34 -13.05
CA ALA A 372 -1.96 20.25 -14.48
C ALA A 372 -3.46 20.32 -14.79
N ASP A 373 -4.30 19.66 -13.99
CA ASP A 373 -5.75 19.66 -14.14
C ASP A 373 -6.37 21.05 -13.92
N GLY A 374 -5.69 21.93 -13.17
CA GLY A 374 -6.10 23.32 -12.94
C GLY A 374 -5.54 24.33 -13.95
N LEU A 375 -4.79 23.90 -14.97
CA LEU A 375 -4.31 24.79 -16.03
C LEU A 375 -5.44 25.10 -17.03
N PRO A 376 -5.49 26.34 -17.58
CA PRO A 376 -6.47 26.69 -18.60
C PRO A 376 -6.35 25.78 -19.83
N ILE A 377 -7.50 25.53 -20.47
CA ILE A 377 -7.63 24.76 -21.70
C ILE A 377 -7.12 25.58 -22.89
#